data_AF-A0A090FLP4-F1
#
_entry.id   AF-A0A090FLP4-F1
#
_cell.length_a   1.000
_cell.length_b   1.000
_cell.length_c   1.000
_cell.angle_alpha   90.00
_cell.angle_beta   90.00
_cell.angle_gamma   90.00
#
_symmetry.space_group_name_H-M   'P 1'
#
loop_
_entity.id
_entity.type
_entity.pdbx_description
1 polymer ?
#
loop_
_entity_poly.entity_id
_entity_poly.type
_entity_poly.pdbx_seq_one_letter_code
_entity_poly.pdbx_strand_id
1 'polypeptide(L)'
;MAKRVACCVPFCRRTRKPDCREWICGPHWLTVPPHIRRRKFKLFRRYRYLFGDQFWGAFPPGSPKRIMAVKLDRLCLKAWDRCKRVAIERAAGI
;
A
#
# COMPACT_ATOMS: atom_id res chain seq x y z
N MET A 1 19.18 12.65 -13.57
CA MET A 1 18.52 12.91 -12.27
C MET A 1 17.67 11.71 -11.87
N ALA A 2 18.01 11.01 -10.78
CA ALA A 2 17.20 9.89 -10.30
C ALA A 2 15.86 10.42 -9.78
N LYS A 3 14.76 10.03 -10.42
CA LYS A 3 13.40 10.44 -10.02
C LYS A 3 13.14 9.91 -8.60
N ARG A 4 13.15 10.78 -7.59
CA ARG A 4 12.79 10.40 -6.20
C ARG A 4 11.28 10.38 -6.07
N VAL A 5 10.75 9.50 -5.22
CA VAL A 5 9.31 9.41 -4.95
C VAL A 5 9.00 10.30 -3.75
N ALA A 6 8.13 11.27 -3.94
CA ALA A 6 7.65 12.15 -2.87
C ALA A 6 6.66 11.40 -1.96
N CYS A 7 6.57 11.84 -0.70
CA CYS A 7 5.50 11.40 0.18
C CYS A 7 4.14 11.83 -0.41
N CYS A 8 3.15 10.95 -0.39
CA CYS A 8 1.81 11.24 -0.92
C CYS A 8 0.97 12.18 -0.05
N VAL A 9 1.48 12.65 1.09
CA VAL A 9 0.79 13.62 1.95
C VAL A 9 1.06 15.03 1.42
N PRO A 10 0.01 15.86 1.20
CA PRO A 10 0.17 17.23 0.74
C PRO A 10 1.18 18.04 1.56
N PHE A 11 1.92 18.91 0.88
CA PHE A 11 2.96 19.79 1.47
C PHE A 11 4.16 19.08 2.14
N CYS A 12 4.18 17.74 2.17
CA CYS A 12 5.32 16.99 2.65
C CYS A 12 6.47 17.01 1.63
N ARG A 13 7.63 17.52 2.03
CA ARG A 13 8.83 17.57 1.17
C ARG A 13 9.74 16.34 1.26
N ARG A 14 9.36 15.33 2.06
CA ARG A 14 10.17 14.11 2.22
C ARG A 14 10.11 13.28 0.94
N THR A 15 11.26 12.73 0.54
CA THR A 15 11.39 11.90 -0.66
C THR A 15 12.24 10.66 -0.40
N ARG A 16 11.98 9.57 -1.13
CA ARG A 16 12.74 8.32 -1.06
C ARG A 16 13.26 7.85 -2.43
N LYS A 17 14.13 6.85 -2.42
CA LYS A 17 14.56 6.12 -3.64
C LYS A 17 13.33 5.48 -4.32
N PRO A 18 13.27 5.40 -5.66
CA PRO A 18 12.07 5.00 -6.41
C PRO A 18 11.83 3.48 -6.46
N ASP A 19 11.72 2.83 -5.31
CA ASP A 19 11.37 1.41 -5.20
C ASP A 19 9.85 1.14 -5.25
N CYS A 20 9.02 2.18 -5.22
CA CYS A 20 7.57 2.09 -5.17
C CYS A 20 6.91 3.27 -5.90
N ARG A 21 5.64 3.12 -6.30
CA ARG A 21 4.88 4.20 -6.98
C ARG A 21 4.38 5.26 -6.02
N GLU A 22 3.92 4.84 -4.84
CA GLU A 22 3.40 5.72 -3.79
C GLU A 22 4.09 5.40 -2.47
N TRP A 23 4.23 6.41 -1.61
CA TRP A 23 4.89 6.27 -0.33
C TRP A 23 4.33 7.24 0.71
N ILE A 24 4.20 6.76 1.95
CA ILE A 24 3.93 7.58 3.14
C ILE A 24 5.22 7.61 3.96
N CYS A 25 5.73 8.81 4.26
CA CYS A 25 6.96 8.96 5.02
C CYS A 25 6.78 8.52 6.49
N GLY A 26 7.88 8.24 7.17
CA GLY A 26 7.88 7.75 8.56
C GLY A 26 6.96 8.55 9.51
N PRO A 27 7.09 9.89 9.60
CA PRO A 27 6.22 10.71 10.44
C PRO A 27 4.73 10.55 10.12
N HIS A 28 4.34 10.65 8.84
CA HIS A 28 2.94 10.46 8.42
C HIS A 28 2.46 9.01 8.54
N TRP A 29 3.37 8.04 8.55
CA TRP A 29 3.01 6.65 8.80
C TRP A 29 2.67 6.41 10.27
N LEU A 30 3.30 7.15 11.18
CA LEU A 30 3.02 7.07 12.62
C LEU A 30 1.67 7.69 12.99
N THR A 31 1.17 8.67 12.24
CA THR A 31 -0.16 9.25 12.44
C THR A 31 -1.29 8.28 12.08
N VAL A 32 -1.01 7.26 11.25
CA VAL A 32 -2.00 6.23 10.91
C VAL A 32 -2.25 5.31 12.12
N PRO A 33 -3.50 5.16 12.58
CA PRO A 33 -3.84 4.34 13.73
C PRO A 33 -3.35 2.89 13.60
N PRO A 34 -2.86 2.26 14.70
CA PRO A 34 -2.33 0.90 14.67
C PRO A 34 -3.28 -0.13 14.07
N HIS A 35 -4.60 -0.04 14.32
CA HIS A 35 -5.57 -1.01 13.80
C HIS A 35 -5.68 -0.97 12.26
N ILE A 36 -5.53 0.19 11.63
CA ILE A 36 -5.55 0.33 10.16
C ILE A 36 -4.25 -0.25 9.59
N ARG A 37 -3.10 0.09 10.19
CA ARG A 37 -1.80 -0.46 9.79
C ARG A 37 -1.76 -1.99 9.90
N ARG A 38 -2.27 -2.54 11.01
CA ARG A 38 -2.40 -3.99 11.23
C ARG A 38 -3.26 -4.65 10.16
N ARG A 39 -4.38 -4.03 9.76
CA ARG A 39 -5.26 -4.55 8.69
C ARG A 39 -4.52 -4.64 7.35
N LYS A 40 -3.78 -3.61 6.96
CA LYS A 40 -2.92 -3.63 5.77
C LYS A 40 -1.93 -4.81 5.83
N PHE A 41 -1.14 -4.91 6.90
CA PHE A 41 -0.13 -5.97 7.01
C PHE A 41 -0.74 -7.37 7.09
N LYS A 42 -1.93 -7.54 7.68
CA LYS A 42 -2.64 -8.83 7.69
C LYS A 42 -2.97 -9.29 6.27
N LEU A 43 -3.51 -8.39 5.44
CA LEU A 43 -3.84 -8.70 4.05
C LEU A 43 -2.58 -8.98 3.22
N PHE A 44 -1.54 -8.17 3.41
CA PHE A 44 -0.28 -8.32 2.68
C PHE A 44 0.43 -9.65 3.02
N ARG A 45 0.48 -10.02 4.31
CA ARG A 45 1.01 -11.32 4.74
C ARG A 45 0.17 -12.47 4.18
N ARG A 46 -1.15 -12.34 4.15
CA ARG A 46 -2.03 -13.35 3.54
C ARG A 46 -1.76 -13.50 2.04
N TYR A 47 -1.57 -12.40 1.32
CA TYR A 47 -1.23 -12.43 -0.10
C TYR A 47 0.10 -13.14 -0.32
N ARG A 48 1.14 -12.74 0.41
CA ARG A 48 2.47 -13.36 0.33
C ARG A 48 2.46 -14.85 0.69
N TYR A 49 1.67 -15.25 1.68
CA TYR A 49 1.54 -16.66 2.05
C TYR A 49 0.92 -17.50 0.93
N LEU A 50 -0.12 -16.99 0.25
CA LEU A 50 -0.85 -17.74 -0.77
C LEU A 50 -0.19 -17.69 -2.16
N PHE A 51 0.46 -16.58 -2.49
CA PHE A 51 0.93 -16.29 -3.86
C PHE A 51 2.43 -15.95 -3.93
N GLY A 52 3.13 -15.89 -2.79
CA GLY A 52 4.52 -15.45 -2.72
C GLY A 52 4.66 -13.97 -3.07
N ASP A 53 5.82 -13.62 -3.63
CA ASP A 53 6.10 -12.27 -4.15
C ASP A 53 5.66 -12.11 -5.63
N GLN A 54 4.83 -13.04 -6.13
CA GLN A 54 4.37 -13.02 -7.53
C GLN A 54 3.25 -12.00 -7.74
N PHE A 55 3.39 -11.23 -8.82
CA PHE A 55 2.31 -10.39 -9.33
C PHE A 55 1.17 -11.27 -9.86
N TRP A 56 -0.09 -10.92 -9.59
CA TRP A 56 -1.25 -11.71 -10.01
C TRP A 56 -1.32 -11.95 -11.53
N GLY A 57 -0.65 -11.10 -12.33
CA GLY A 57 -0.53 -11.27 -13.79
C GLY A 57 0.32 -12.48 -14.21
N ALA A 58 1.12 -13.04 -13.31
CA ALA A 58 1.90 -14.25 -13.55
C ALA A 58 1.03 -15.51 -13.70
N PHE A 59 -0.23 -15.47 -13.24
CA PHE A 59 -1.15 -16.60 -13.34
C PHE A 59 -1.95 -16.54 -14.68
N PRO A 60 -2.28 -17.68 -15.29
CA PRO A 60 -3.08 -17.72 -16.53
C PRO A 60 -4.41 -16.97 -16.39
N PRO A 61 -4.85 -16.24 -17.44
CA PRO A 61 -6.15 -15.57 -17.44
C PRO A 61 -7.27 -16.59 -17.21
N GLY A 62 -8.30 -16.20 -16.45
CA GLY A 62 -9.43 -17.08 -16.11
C GLY A 62 -9.15 -18.14 -15.04
N SER A 63 -7.89 -18.40 -14.68
CA SER A 63 -7.59 -19.41 -13.65
C SER A 63 -8.17 -19.03 -12.27
N PRO A 64 -8.67 -19.99 -11.48
CA PRO A 64 -9.17 -19.73 -10.12
C PRO A 64 -8.13 -19.04 -9.23
N LYS A 65 -6.85 -19.41 -9.39
CA LYS A 65 -5.72 -18.80 -8.68
C LYS A 65 -5.57 -17.31 -9.01
N ARG A 66 -5.65 -16.93 -10.29
CA ARG A 66 -5.61 -15.52 -10.71
C ARG A 66 -6.79 -14.74 -10.15
N ILE A 67 -8.00 -15.29 -10.22
CA ILE A 67 -9.21 -14.63 -9.70
C ILE A 67 -9.06 -14.36 -8.20
N MET A 68 -8.56 -15.33 -7.44
CA MET A 68 -8.31 -15.17 -6.01
C MET A 68 -7.21 -14.14 -5.71
N ALA A 69 -6.09 -14.18 -6.45
CA ALA A 69 -5.00 -13.24 -6.31
C ALA A 69 -5.46 -11.79 -6.58
N VAL A 70 -6.21 -11.57 -7.67
CA VAL A 70 -6.79 -10.27 -8.02
C VAL A 70 -7.73 -9.76 -6.93
N LYS A 71 -8.61 -10.62 -6.38
CA LYS A 71 -9.51 -10.23 -5.29
C LYS A 71 -8.73 -9.77 -4.06
N LEU A 72 -7.68 -10.50 -3.67
CA LEU A 72 -6.89 -10.16 -2.50
C LEU A 72 -5.99 -8.94 -2.72
N ASP A 73 -5.40 -8.79 -3.91
CA ASP A 73 -4.63 -7.60 -4.31
C ASP A 73 -5.50 -6.34 -4.22
N ARG A 74 -6.73 -6.38 -4.73
CA ARG A 74 -7.70 -5.28 -4.58
C ARG A 74 -8.00 -4.95 -3.12
N LEU A 75 -8.05 -5.93 -2.24
CA LEU A 75 -8.22 -5.68 -0.79
C LEU A 75 -6.98 -5.03 -0.18
N CYS A 76 -5.78 -5.43 -0.60
CA CYS A 76 -4.52 -4.79 -0.21
C CYS A 76 -4.50 -3.32 -0.65
N LEU A 77 -4.90 -3.03 -1.90
CA LEU A 77 -5.01 -1.66 -2.44
C LEU A 77 -6.00 -0.83 -1.62
N LYS A 78 -7.22 -1.34 -1.36
CA LYS A 78 -8.20 -0.64 -0.51
C LYS A 78 -7.67 -0.36 0.91
N ALA A 79 -6.92 -1.30 1.48
CA ALA A 79 -6.31 -1.10 2.80
C ALA A 79 -5.20 -0.04 2.76
N TRP A 80 -4.42 0.01 1.67
CA TRP A 80 -3.44 1.06 1.43
C TRP A 80 -4.09 2.43 1.27
N ASP A 81 -5.14 2.56 0.44
CA ASP A 81 -5.86 3.82 0.25
C ASP A 81 -6.46 4.33 1.56
N ARG A 82 -6.93 3.43 2.43
CA ARG A 82 -7.38 3.81 3.77
C ARG A 82 -6.25 4.36 4.64
N CYS A 83 -5.06 3.77 4.60
CA CYS A 83 -3.88 4.33 5.29
C CYS A 83 -3.51 5.71 4.73
N LYS A 84 -3.48 5.84 3.40
CA LYS A 84 -3.16 7.08 2.69
C LYS A 84 -4.13 8.20 3.07
N ARG A 85 -5.44 7.93 3.01
CA ARG A 85 -6.47 8.89 3.38
C ARG A 85 -6.30 9.36 4.82
N VAL A 86 -6.14 8.46 5.78
CA VAL A 86 -5.97 8.84 7.19
C VAL A 86 -4.67 9.61 7.42
N ALA A 87 -3.58 9.27 6.73
CA ALA A 87 -2.34 10.03 6.81
C ALA A 87 -2.52 11.47 6.31
N ILE A 88 -3.31 11.67 5.25
CA ILE A 88 -3.63 12.99 4.68
C ILE A 88 -4.54 13.77 5.63
N GLU A 89 -5.64 13.18 6.09
CA GLU A 89 -6.59 13.78 7.02
C GLU A 89 -5.86 14.27 8.28
N ARG A 90 -5.06 13.39 8.91
CA ARG A 90 -4.30 13.71 10.12
C ARG A 90 -3.25 14.80 9.91
N ALA A 91 -2.62 14.85 8.74
CA ALA A 91 -1.67 15.91 8.42
C ALA A 91 -2.34 17.26 8.17
N ALA A 92 -3.60 17.25 7.72
CA ALA A 92 -4.44 18.43 7.58
C ALA A 92 -5.09 18.86 8.91
N GLY A 93 -4.96 18.07 9.98
CA GLY A 93 -5.58 18.34 11.28
C GLY A 93 -7.05 17.91 11.39
N ILE A 94 -7.49 16.96 10.54
CA ILE A 94 -8.86 16.43 10.46
C ILE A 94 -8.88 14.94 10.88
#